data_AF-A0A5K7S8G4-F1
#
_entry.id   AF-A0A5K7S8G4-F1
#
_cell.length_a   1.000
_cell.length_b   1.000
_cell.length_c   1.000
_cell.angle_alpha   90.00
_cell.angle_beta   90.00
_cell.angle_gamma   90.00
#
_symmetry.space_group_name_H-M   'P 1'
#
loop_
_entity.id
_entity.type
_entity.pdbx_description
1 polymer ?
#
loop_
_entity_poly.entity_id
_entity_poly.type
_entity_poly.pdbx_seq_one_letter_code
_entity_poly.pdbx_strand_id
1 'polypeptide(L)'
;MASQFYAFSEKELEKYEDKINWDKISQNSAVGWNESLIRKFSHRLDWIAFSQNAVFAVTNLLEVFKDQIDWEGEVEDGFFYSVASGNHIIWTSELIDKYQDRLNFNYLSMNEQVQWSEQLIEKYKDRWNWGNILMNDSIPWTLPLLKKFISCMDTSMFYFQFHPILTGQLDIVEKYWDLFCVNAICMNSNLPWKEKDLLTRWKDILDWRGLAGNTALFNDPQFFENNLDKWLNGPDDKFEILSGNQALPWSIQFLERFENRWDWEKLSQCSYLPWSAELIDRFATNWEWGGKCDGYITEDEDGNQLPVPIPISNCYSTGIVTNPHLPWTIDFILKYQYRLDLDQLAENEGVWEKMFKPFWDKNLLDMM
;
A
#
# COMPACT_ATOMS: atom_id res chain seq x y z
N MET A 1 -21.41 1.24 -5.25
CA MET A 1 -21.16 1.26 -3.80
C MET A 1 -21.80 0.07 -3.09
N ALA A 2 -23.14 -0.10 -3.16
CA ALA A 2 -23.82 -1.20 -2.46
C ALA A 2 -23.26 -2.61 -2.77
N SER A 3 -23.13 -3.00 -4.04
CA SER A 3 -22.58 -4.32 -4.44
C SER A 3 -21.18 -4.62 -3.88
N GLN A 4 -20.40 -3.58 -3.56
CA GLN A 4 -19.02 -3.71 -3.09
C GLN A 4 -18.91 -3.85 -1.57
N PHE A 5 -19.78 -3.20 -0.80
CA PHE A 5 -19.63 -3.09 0.65
C PHE A 5 -20.82 -3.64 1.45
N TYR A 6 -21.99 -3.83 0.85
CA TYR A 6 -23.19 -4.28 1.55
C TYR A 6 -23.20 -5.80 1.75
N ALA A 7 -23.59 -6.25 2.95
CA ALA A 7 -23.68 -7.66 3.32
C ALA A 7 -25.00 -8.28 2.84
N PHE A 8 -25.09 -8.62 1.55
CA PHE A 8 -26.30 -9.23 0.98
C PHE A 8 -26.61 -10.60 1.63
N SER A 9 -27.86 -10.80 2.03
CA SER A 9 -28.40 -12.10 2.40
C SER A 9 -28.78 -12.92 1.16
N GLU A 10 -28.95 -14.24 1.32
CA GLU A 10 -29.39 -15.12 0.22
C GLU A 10 -30.66 -14.62 -0.49
N LYS A 11 -31.68 -14.22 0.28
CA LYS A 11 -32.95 -13.72 -0.28
C LYS A 11 -32.77 -12.43 -1.07
N GLU A 12 -31.83 -11.58 -0.67
CA GLU A 12 -31.54 -10.34 -1.38
C GLU A 12 -30.75 -10.61 -2.65
N LEU A 13 -29.79 -11.54 -2.63
CA LEU A 13 -29.09 -12.01 -3.83
C LEU A 13 -30.08 -12.59 -4.85
N GLU A 14 -31.05 -13.38 -4.41
CA GLU A 14 -32.13 -13.89 -5.29
C GLU A 14 -33.02 -12.77 -5.82
N LYS A 15 -33.50 -11.88 -4.94
CA LYS A 15 -34.43 -10.79 -5.32
C LYS A 15 -33.80 -9.84 -6.34
N TYR A 16 -32.50 -9.59 -6.21
CA TYR A 16 -31.78 -8.59 -7.00
C TYR A 16 -30.77 -9.21 -7.96
N GLU A 17 -30.89 -10.50 -8.27
CA GLU A 17 -29.93 -11.25 -9.09
C GLU A 17 -29.61 -10.51 -10.40
N ASP A 18 -30.62 -9.98 -11.08
CA ASP A 18 -30.45 -9.29 -12.38
C ASP A 18 -30.08 -7.81 -12.26
N LYS A 19 -30.05 -7.25 -11.04
CA LYS A 19 -29.79 -5.82 -10.78
C LYS A 19 -28.42 -5.54 -10.18
N ILE A 20 -27.84 -6.51 -9.48
CA ILE A 20 -26.54 -6.35 -8.81
C ILE A 20 -25.38 -6.61 -9.77
N ASN A 21 -24.28 -5.89 -9.56
CA ASN A 21 -23.05 -6.16 -10.29
C ASN A 21 -22.34 -7.39 -9.67
N TRP A 22 -22.34 -8.51 -10.39
CA TRP A 22 -21.80 -9.79 -9.91
C TRP A 22 -20.27 -9.81 -9.80
N ASP A 23 -19.56 -9.04 -10.61
CA ASP A 23 -18.10 -8.91 -10.52
C ASP A 23 -17.73 -8.33 -9.14
N LYS A 24 -18.44 -7.27 -8.71
CA LYS A 24 -18.26 -6.65 -7.39
C LYS A 24 -18.74 -7.54 -6.25
N ILE A 25 -19.83 -8.29 -6.46
CA ILE A 25 -20.35 -9.25 -5.45
C ILE A 25 -19.38 -10.42 -5.24
N SER A 26 -18.69 -10.88 -6.29
CA SER A 26 -17.72 -11.97 -6.20
C SER A 26 -16.54 -11.62 -5.28
N GLN A 27 -16.13 -10.35 -5.27
CA GLN A 27 -15.09 -9.84 -4.37
C GLN A 27 -15.60 -9.42 -2.99
N ASN A 28 -16.92 -9.35 -2.81
CA ASN A 28 -17.53 -8.85 -1.58
C ASN A 28 -17.40 -9.88 -0.44
N SER A 29 -16.48 -9.61 0.48
CA SER A 29 -16.23 -10.43 1.67
C SER A 29 -17.26 -10.26 2.79
N ALA A 30 -18.16 -9.27 2.68
CA ALA A 30 -19.25 -9.07 3.64
C ALA A 30 -20.43 -10.02 3.40
N VAL A 31 -20.52 -10.64 2.22
CA VAL A 31 -21.49 -11.71 1.96
C VAL A 31 -21.05 -12.96 2.70
N GLY A 32 -21.97 -13.59 3.44
CA GLY A 32 -21.73 -14.81 4.20
C GLY A 32 -21.64 -16.06 3.33
N TRP A 33 -20.67 -16.12 2.41
CA TRP A 33 -20.46 -17.23 1.48
C TRP A 33 -20.28 -18.57 2.21
N ASN A 34 -20.94 -19.60 1.69
CA ASN A 34 -20.81 -20.99 2.13
C ASN A 34 -21.01 -21.92 0.93
N GLU A 35 -20.74 -23.22 1.10
CA GLU A 35 -20.81 -24.19 0.01
C GLU A 35 -22.15 -24.16 -0.73
N SER A 36 -23.28 -24.08 -0.02
CA SER A 36 -24.62 -24.06 -0.62
C SER A 36 -24.84 -22.82 -1.49
N LEU A 37 -24.47 -21.64 -0.98
CA LEU A 37 -24.57 -20.39 -1.73
C LEU A 37 -23.66 -20.38 -2.96
N ILE A 38 -22.41 -20.82 -2.81
CA ILE A 38 -21.45 -20.90 -3.91
C ILE A 38 -21.97 -21.84 -4.99
N ARG A 39 -22.46 -23.04 -4.63
CA ARG A 39 -23.06 -23.97 -5.61
C ARG A 39 -24.25 -23.36 -6.34
N LYS A 40 -25.12 -22.66 -5.62
CA LYS A 40 -26.33 -22.04 -6.18
C LYS A 40 -26.01 -20.95 -7.20
N PHE A 41 -25.09 -20.05 -6.85
CA PHE A 41 -24.72 -18.89 -7.68
C PHE A 41 -23.45 -19.11 -8.51
N SER A 42 -22.93 -20.34 -8.59
CA SER A 42 -21.66 -20.68 -9.27
C SER A 42 -21.56 -20.21 -10.71
N HIS A 43 -22.69 -20.09 -11.40
CA HIS A 43 -22.76 -19.67 -12.81
C HIS A 43 -22.78 -18.15 -13.00
N ARG A 44 -22.95 -17.38 -11.91
CA ARG A 44 -22.89 -15.91 -11.88
C ARG A 44 -21.59 -15.39 -11.29
N LEU A 45 -20.91 -16.20 -10.48
CA LEU A 45 -19.64 -15.81 -9.88
C LEU A 45 -18.58 -15.69 -10.97
N ASP A 46 -17.86 -14.57 -10.92
CA ASP A 46 -16.56 -14.45 -11.56
C ASP A 46 -15.56 -15.26 -10.73
N TRP A 47 -15.18 -16.44 -11.21
CA TRP A 47 -14.30 -17.35 -10.48
C TRP A 47 -12.87 -16.83 -10.33
N ILE A 48 -12.40 -15.97 -11.24
CA ILE A 48 -11.08 -15.36 -11.14
C ILE A 48 -11.08 -14.41 -9.94
N ALA A 49 -12.01 -13.47 -9.91
CA ALA A 49 -12.17 -12.55 -8.80
C ALA A 49 -12.56 -13.26 -7.48
N PHE A 50 -13.42 -14.27 -7.55
CA PHE A 50 -13.90 -15.02 -6.39
C PHE A 50 -12.79 -15.84 -5.74
N SER A 51 -11.78 -16.30 -6.49
CA SER A 51 -10.70 -17.16 -5.97
C SER A 51 -9.86 -16.49 -4.87
N GLN A 52 -9.86 -15.15 -4.79
CA GLN A 52 -9.22 -14.41 -3.71
C GLN A 52 -10.10 -14.25 -2.46
N ASN A 53 -11.36 -14.68 -2.49
CA ASN A 53 -12.29 -14.46 -1.40
C ASN A 53 -11.88 -15.22 -0.13
N ALA A 54 -11.98 -14.55 1.03
CA ALA A 54 -11.63 -15.08 2.34
C ALA A 54 -12.35 -16.40 2.71
N VAL A 55 -13.47 -16.72 2.07
CA VAL A 55 -14.23 -17.96 2.31
C VAL A 55 -13.39 -19.24 2.13
N PHE A 56 -12.38 -19.21 1.27
CA PHE A 56 -11.49 -20.35 1.02
C PHE A 56 -10.49 -20.61 2.14
N ALA A 57 -10.29 -19.66 3.07
CA ALA A 57 -9.36 -19.81 4.18
C ALA A 57 -9.83 -20.75 5.31
N VAL A 58 -11.15 -20.93 5.48
CA VAL A 58 -11.73 -21.49 6.71
C VAL A 58 -12.32 -22.89 6.50
N THR A 59 -12.14 -23.50 5.33
CA THR A 59 -13.05 -24.57 4.90
C THR A 59 -12.39 -25.65 4.03
N ASN A 60 -13.09 -26.78 3.88
CA ASN A 60 -12.83 -27.78 2.84
C ASN A 60 -13.15 -27.24 1.42
N LEU A 61 -13.53 -25.97 1.26
CA LEU A 61 -13.98 -25.43 -0.02
C LEU A 61 -12.86 -25.37 -1.06
N LEU A 62 -11.61 -25.20 -0.63
CA LEU A 62 -10.45 -25.34 -1.52
C LEU A 62 -10.44 -26.71 -2.19
N GLU A 63 -10.71 -27.79 -1.44
CA GLU A 63 -10.78 -29.14 -2.02
C GLU A 63 -12.04 -29.34 -2.85
N VAL A 64 -13.19 -28.87 -2.36
CA VAL A 64 -14.49 -29.03 -3.03
C VAL A 64 -14.52 -28.32 -4.39
N PHE A 65 -13.91 -27.14 -4.49
CA PHE A 65 -13.94 -26.29 -5.68
C PHE A 65 -12.57 -26.15 -6.38
N LYS A 66 -11.63 -27.06 -6.12
CA LYS A 66 -10.27 -27.00 -6.68
C LYS A 66 -10.20 -26.96 -8.21
N ASP A 67 -11.24 -27.38 -8.91
CA ASP A 67 -11.25 -27.40 -10.37
C ASP A 67 -11.94 -26.16 -10.96
N GLN A 68 -12.62 -25.33 -10.13
CA GLN A 68 -13.18 -24.05 -10.52
C GLN A 68 -12.32 -22.86 -10.07
N ILE A 69 -11.57 -23.02 -8.98
CA ILE A 69 -10.66 -22.00 -8.47
C ILE A 69 -9.55 -21.73 -9.48
N ASP A 70 -9.20 -20.46 -9.63
CA ASP A 70 -8.03 -20.04 -10.37
C ASP A 70 -6.76 -20.18 -9.52
N TRP A 71 -5.88 -21.11 -9.92
CA TRP A 71 -4.61 -21.39 -9.26
C TRP A 71 -3.43 -20.68 -9.92
N GLU A 72 -3.51 -20.48 -11.22
CA GLU A 72 -2.41 -19.95 -12.02
C GLU A 72 -2.44 -18.44 -12.12
N GLY A 73 -3.63 -17.82 -12.04
CA GLY A 73 -3.89 -16.40 -12.25
C GLY A 73 -3.84 -16.02 -13.73
N GLU A 74 -4.84 -15.31 -14.23
CA GLU A 74 -4.78 -14.72 -15.58
C GLU A 74 -3.75 -13.58 -15.66
N VAL A 75 -3.11 -13.46 -16.83
CA VAL A 75 -2.02 -12.50 -17.10
C VAL A 75 -2.49 -11.32 -17.97
N GLU A 76 -3.72 -11.36 -18.50
CA GLU A 76 -4.08 -10.53 -19.66
C GLU A 76 -4.25 -9.03 -19.39
N ASP A 77 -4.47 -8.59 -18.15
CA ASP A 77 -4.66 -7.16 -17.84
C ASP A 77 -3.75 -6.62 -16.71
N GLY A 78 -2.67 -7.35 -16.39
CA GLY A 78 -1.72 -6.93 -15.35
C GLY A 78 -2.27 -6.99 -13.91
N PHE A 79 -3.46 -7.56 -13.72
CA PHE A 79 -4.01 -7.83 -12.41
C PHE A 79 -3.77 -9.28 -11.98
N PHE A 80 -3.40 -9.47 -10.71
CA PHE A 80 -2.90 -10.74 -10.19
C PHE A 80 -3.99 -11.48 -9.40
N TYR A 81 -4.79 -12.35 -10.05
CA TYR A 81 -6.01 -12.92 -9.46
C TYR A 81 -5.98 -14.43 -9.17
N SER A 82 -4.90 -14.97 -8.60
CA SER A 82 -4.89 -16.38 -8.18
C SER A 82 -5.32 -16.57 -6.73
N VAL A 83 -5.76 -17.77 -6.37
CA VAL A 83 -5.98 -18.17 -4.96
C VAL A 83 -4.74 -18.00 -4.09
N ALA A 84 -3.55 -18.15 -4.67
CA ALA A 84 -2.26 -17.97 -4.00
C ALA A 84 -1.84 -16.51 -3.88
N SER A 85 -2.51 -15.57 -4.52
CA SER A 85 -2.29 -14.12 -4.36
C SER A 85 -3.14 -13.51 -3.24
N GLY A 86 -4.19 -14.21 -2.78
CA GLY A 86 -5.04 -13.75 -1.69
C GLY A 86 -4.34 -13.79 -0.31
N ASN A 87 -4.72 -12.87 0.57
CA ASN A 87 -4.11 -12.70 1.90
C ASN A 87 -4.90 -13.38 3.03
N HIS A 88 -5.71 -14.39 2.71
CA HIS A 88 -6.58 -15.05 3.69
C HIS A 88 -6.19 -16.49 4.00
N ILE A 89 -5.58 -17.20 3.04
CA ILE A 89 -5.17 -18.60 3.23
C ILE A 89 -3.78 -18.63 3.85
N ILE A 90 -3.65 -19.31 5.00
CA ILE A 90 -2.36 -19.60 5.60
C ILE A 90 -1.74 -20.80 4.87
N TRP A 91 -0.66 -20.55 4.13
CA TRP A 91 0.02 -21.57 3.33
C TRP A 91 1.07 -22.29 4.17
N THR A 92 0.68 -23.42 4.75
CA THR A 92 1.61 -24.33 5.44
C THR A 92 2.37 -25.19 4.43
N SER A 93 3.51 -25.75 4.84
CA SER A 93 4.29 -26.69 4.01
C SER A 93 3.44 -27.86 3.50
N GLU A 94 2.54 -28.40 4.32
CA GLU A 94 1.66 -29.51 3.93
C GLU A 94 0.64 -29.10 2.86
N LEU A 95 0.09 -27.89 2.96
CA LEU A 95 -0.87 -27.37 1.99
C LEU A 95 -0.19 -27.07 0.65
N ILE A 96 1.01 -26.48 0.70
CA ILE A 96 1.84 -26.23 -0.48
C ILE A 96 2.20 -27.57 -1.13
N ASP A 97 2.66 -28.55 -0.35
CA ASP A 97 3.00 -29.89 -0.84
C ASP A 97 1.81 -30.56 -1.55
N LYS A 98 0.62 -30.42 -0.99
CA LYS A 98 -0.62 -31.00 -1.54
C LYS A 98 -0.99 -30.41 -2.90
N TYR A 99 -0.82 -29.10 -3.08
CA TYR A 99 -1.26 -28.39 -4.30
C TYR A 99 -0.10 -27.89 -5.17
N GLN A 100 1.13 -28.33 -4.92
CA GLN A 100 2.34 -27.80 -5.55
C GLN A 100 2.29 -27.80 -7.08
N ASP A 101 1.60 -28.74 -7.70
CA ASP A 101 1.53 -28.86 -9.17
C ASP A 101 0.55 -27.87 -9.80
N ARG A 102 -0.35 -27.30 -9.00
CA ARG A 102 -1.32 -26.27 -9.42
C ARG A 102 -0.88 -24.86 -9.03
N LEU A 103 -0.08 -24.75 -7.98
CA LEU A 103 0.32 -23.46 -7.43
C LEU A 103 1.29 -22.72 -8.34
N ASN A 104 0.97 -21.45 -8.61
CA ASN A 104 1.89 -20.49 -9.19
C ASN A 104 2.86 -19.96 -8.12
N PHE A 105 4.13 -20.35 -8.21
CA PHE A 105 5.16 -19.96 -7.25
C PHE A 105 5.56 -18.48 -7.33
N ASN A 106 5.25 -17.76 -8.41
CA ASN A 106 5.46 -16.31 -8.46
C ASN A 106 4.58 -15.61 -7.42
N TYR A 107 3.29 -15.97 -7.35
CA TYR A 107 2.37 -15.40 -6.37
C TYR A 107 2.67 -15.87 -4.96
N LEU A 108 2.96 -17.16 -4.80
CA LEU A 108 3.32 -17.72 -3.50
C LEU A 108 4.60 -17.07 -2.93
N SER A 109 5.55 -16.70 -3.79
CA SER A 109 6.76 -15.97 -3.38
C SER A 109 6.46 -14.58 -2.78
N MET A 110 5.40 -13.90 -3.24
CA MET A 110 4.97 -12.60 -2.71
C MET A 110 3.98 -12.71 -1.55
N ASN A 111 3.42 -13.89 -1.31
CA ASN A 111 2.34 -14.05 -0.34
C ASN A 111 2.87 -14.01 1.10
N GLU A 112 2.38 -13.06 1.90
CA GLU A 112 2.78 -12.86 3.30
C GLU A 112 2.21 -13.91 4.27
N GLN A 113 1.25 -14.71 3.82
CA GLN A 113 0.60 -15.78 4.60
C GLN A 113 1.29 -17.14 4.45
N VAL A 114 2.42 -17.20 3.72
CA VAL A 114 3.27 -18.39 3.67
C VAL A 114 4.00 -18.56 5.00
N GLN A 115 3.93 -19.76 5.58
CA GLN A 115 4.71 -20.10 6.77
C GLN A 115 6.15 -20.43 6.39
N TRP A 116 6.93 -19.37 6.13
CA TRP A 116 8.32 -19.50 5.71
C TRP A 116 9.17 -20.24 6.74
N SER A 117 9.96 -21.19 6.24
CA SER A 117 11.02 -21.87 6.99
C SER A 117 12.20 -22.10 6.06
N GLU A 118 13.40 -22.24 6.63
CA GLU A 118 14.60 -22.57 5.84
C GLU A 118 14.39 -23.86 5.03
N GLN A 119 13.72 -24.87 5.62
CA GLN A 119 13.44 -26.14 4.97
C GLN A 119 12.50 -25.98 3.76
N LEU A 120 11.47 -25.13 3.87
CA LEU A 120 10.54 -24.86 2.77
C LEU A 120 11.23 -24.11 1.63
N ILE A 121 12.03 -23.10 1.96
CA ILE A 121 12.82 -22.33 0.98
C ILE A 121 13.77 -23.26 0.24
N GLU A 122 14.49 -24.13 0.95
CA GLU A 122 15.42 -25.10 0.36
C GLU A 122 14.70 -26.10 -0.56
N LYS A 123 13.59 -26.68 -0.09
CA LYS A 123 12.85 -27.73 -0.82
C LYS A 123 12.39 -27.27 -2.20
N TYR A 124 11.94 -26.02 -2.30
CA TYR A 124 11.39 -25.44 -3.52
C TYR A 124 12.28 -24.34 -4.12
N LYS A 125 13.57 -24.36 -3.79
CA LYS A 125 14.58 -23.36 -4.18
C LYS A 125 14.52 -22.94 -5.66
N ASP A 126 14.36 -23.92 -6.55
CA ASP A 126 14.36 -23.71 -8.01
C ASP A 126 12.98 -23.31 -8.57
N ARG A 127 11.94 -23.35 -7.74
CA ARG A 127 10.58 -22.90 -8.09
C ARG A 127 10.27 -21.51 -7.57
N TRP A 128 10.90 -21.08 -6.47
CA TRP A 128 10.72 -19.75 -5.92
C TRP A 128 11.20 -18.67 -6.90
N ASN A 129 10.43 -17.59 -6.99
CA ASN A 129 10.86 -16.39 -7.65
C ASN A 129 11.65 -15.53 -6.65
N TRP A 130 12.97 -15.54 -6.78
CA TRP A 130 13.86 -14.85 -5.84
C TRP A 130 13.69 -13.32 -5.82
N GLY A 131 13.23 -12.72 -6.93
CA GLY A 131 12.88 -11.29 -6.95
C GLY A 131 11.66 -11.00 -6.07
N ASN A 132 10.61 -11.82 -6.22
CA ASN A 132 9.40 -11.70 -5.41
C ASN A 132 9.64 -12.04 -3.93
N ILE A 133 10.50 -13.02 -3.65
CA ILE A 133 10.99 -13.34 -2.30
C ILE A 133 11.64 -12.12 -1.63
N LEU A 134 12.42 -11.33 -2.37
CA LEU A 134 13.05 -10.11 -1.84
C LEU A 134 12.06 -8.96 -1.62
N MET A 135 10.90 -9.00 -2.26
CA MET A 135 9.81 -8.04 -2.02
C MET A 135 8.90 -8.47 -0.86
N ASN A 136 9.07 -9.70 -0.35
CA ASN A 136 8.20 -10.27 0.67
C ASN A 136 8.79 -10.09 2.08
N ASP A 137 8.25 -9.13 2.81
CA ASP A 137 8.68 -8.81 4.17
C ASP A 137 8.24 -9.86 5.23
N SER A 138 7.44 -10.87 4.87
CA SER A 138 7.10 -11.96 5.80
C SER A 138 8.23 -12.97 6.00
N ILE A 139 9.27 -12.92 5.16
CA ILE A 139 10.40 -13.86 5.27
C ILE A 139 11.26 -13.50 6.47
N PRO A 140 11.55 -14.45 7.37
CA PRO A 140 12.34 -14.20 8.57
C PRO A 140 13.84 -14.16 8.24
N TRP A 141 14.27 -13.15 7.48
CA TRP A 141 15.67 -12.98 7.12
C TRP A 141 16.54 -12.85 8.36
N THR A 142 17.59 -13.66 8.39
CA THR A 142 18.67 -13.60 9.36
C THR A 142 19.99 -13.67 8.60
N LEU A 143 21.09 -13.24 9.21
CA LEU A 143 22.41 -13.35 8.57
C LEU A 143 22.75 -14.79 8.10
N PRO A 144 22.50 -15.87 8.87
CA PRO A 144 22.70 -17.24 8.39
C PRO A 144 21.84 -17.59 7.17
N LEU A 145 20.56 -17.22 7.18
CA LEU A 145 19.63 -17.51 6.08
C LEU A 145 20.02 -16.77 4.80
N LEU A 146 20.30 -15.46 4.91
CA LEU A 146 20.78 -14.65 3.80
C LEU A 146 22.08 -15.24 3.24
N LYS A 147 23.05 -15.54 4.11
CA LYS A 147 24.34 -16.12 3.69
C LYS A 147 24.17 -17.42 2.90
N LYS A 148 23.17 -18.25 3.25
CA LYS A 148 22.89 -19.50 2.56
C LYS A 148 22.34 -19.29 1.15
N PHE A 149 21.47 -18.29 0.97
CA PHE A 149 20.69 -18.10 -0.26
C PHE A 149 21.08 -16.88 -1.11
N ILE A 150 22.03 -16.05 -0.67
CA ILE A 150 22.42 -14.82 -1.38
C ILE A 150 22.86 -15.07 -2.83
N SER A 151 23.43 -16.24 -3.14
CA SER A 151 23.82 -16.59 -4.51
C SER A 151 22.65 -16.86 -5.46
N CYS A 152 21.43 -17.00 -4.93
CA CYS A 152 20.21 -17.19 -5.71
C CYS A 152 19.53 -15.86 -6.05
N MET A 153 20.01 -14.77 -5.45
CA MET A 153 19.44 -13.44 -5.54
C MET A 153 20.28 -12.57 -6.47
N ASP A 154 19.63 -11.66 -7.17
CA ASP A 154 20.33 -10.56 -7.83
C ASP A 154 20.52 -9.41 -6.84
N THR A 155 21.72 -9.29 -6.29
CA THR A 155 22.05 -8.26 -5.29
C THR A 155 22.18 -6.86 -5.89
N SER A 156 22.11 -6.71 -7.22
CA SER A 156 22.07 -5.41 -7.89
C SER A 156 20.67 -4.83 -7.98
N MET A 157 19.63 -5.63 -7.72
CA MET A 157 18.24 -5.18 -7.78
C MET A 157 17.94 -4.17 -6.68
N PHE A 158 17.11 -3.18 -7.04
CA PHE A 158 16.61 -2.15 -6.13
C PHE A 158 16.05 -2.75 -4.83
N TYR A 159 15.18 -3.76 -4.92
CA TYR A 159 14.56 -4.39 -3.76
C TYR A 159 15.57 -5.06 -2.81
N PHE A 160 16.71 -5.54 -3.32
CA PHE A 160 17.78 -6.05 -2.45
C PHE A 160 18.47 -4.89 -1.72
N GLN A 161 18.91 -3.88 -2.47
CA GLN A 161 19.71 -2.76 -1.95
C GLN A 161 18.93 -1.89 -0.95
N PHE A 162 17.60 -1.86 -1.07
CA PHE A 162 16.68 -1.10 -0.23
C PHE A 162 15.83 -1.98 0.71
N HIS A 163 16.12 -3.29 0.84
CA HIS A 163 15.26 -4.20 1.57
C HIS A 163 15.10 -3.77 3.05
N PRO A 164 13.88 -3.52 3.55
CA PRO A 164 13.67 -2.93 4.88
C PRO A 164 14.10 -3.87 6.03
N ILE A 165 14.00 -5.19 5.86
CA ILE A 165 14.42 -6.16 6.88
C ILE A 165 15.94 -6.33 6.90
N LEU A 166 16.58 -6.41 5.73
CA LEU A 166 18.03 -6.61 5.64
C LEU A 166 18.78 -5.35 6.11
N THR A 167 18.35 -4.17 5.65
CA THR A 167 18.94 -2.88 6.06
C THR A 167 18.63 -2.51 7.50
N GLY A 168 17.64 -3.16 8.13
CA GLY A 168 17.29 -3.01 9.54
C GLY A 168 18.11 -3.87 10.51
N GLN A 169 18.95 -4.78 10.00
CA GLN A 169 19.73 -5.71 10.80
C GLN A 169 21.21 -5.31 10.81
N LEU A 170 21.73 -4.94 11.98
CA LEU A 170 23.08 -4.39 12.12
C LEU A 170 24.17 -5.36 11.66
N ASP A 171 24.05 -6.66 11.98
CA ASP A 171 25.04 -7.67 11.59
C ASP A 171 25.05 -7.94 10.08
N ILE A 172 23.88 -7.90 9.42
CA ILE A 172 23.75 -7.97 7.97
C ILE A 172 24.37 -6.74 7.31
N VAL A 173 24.00 -5.54 7.77
CA VAL A 173 24.52 -4.27 7.25
C VAL A 173 26.04 -4.20 7.39
N GLU A 174 26.59 -4.54 8.56
CA GLU A 174 28.03 -4.55 8.77
C GLU A 174 28.76 -5.59 7.90
N LYS A 175 28.11 -6.74 7.64
CA LYS A 175 28.71 -7.80 6.84
C LYS A 175 28.70 -7.50 5.34
N TYR A 176 27.65 -6.84 4.86
CA TYR A 176 27.34 -6.66 3.44
C TYR A 176 27.11 -5.20 3.06
N TRP A 177 27.77 -4.25 3.75
CA TRP A 177 27.60 -2.81 3.58
C TRP A 177 27.55 -2.38 2.11
N ASP A 178 28.54 -2.83 1.32
CA ASP A 178 28.71 -2.45 -0.09
C ASP A 178 27.60 -2.97 -1.03
N LEU A 179 26.71 -3.84 -0.54
CA LEU A 179 25.57 -4.35 -1.29
C LEU A 179 24.29 -3.52 -1.06
N PHE A 180 24.28 -2.59 -0.11
CA PHE A 180 23.09 -1.81 0.21
C PHE A 180 23.27 -0.34 -0.14
N CYS A 181 22.16 0.32 -0.46
CA CYS A 181 22.18 1.78 -0.59
C CYS A 181 22.30 2.42 0.79
N VAL A 182 23.27 3.32 0.96
CA VAL A 182 23.51 4.04 2.22
C VAL A 182 22.26 4.80 2.69
N ASN A 183 21.51 5.39 1.75
CA ASN A 183 20.23 6.03 2.05
C ASN A 183 19.25 5.06 2.74
N ALA A 184 19.11 3.83 2.23
CA ALA A 184 18.23 2.81 2.80
C ALA A 184 18.65 2.42 4.22
N ILE A 185 19.95 2.23 4.44
CA ILE A 185 20.52 1.99 5.79
C ILE A 185 20.14 3.17 6.71
N CYS A 186 20.40 4.41 6.29
CA CYS A 186 20.18 5.60 7.09
C CYS A 186 18.69 5.84 7.41
N MET A 187 17.79 5.53 6.49
CA MET A 187 16.34 5.65 6.66
C MET A 187 15.77 4.61 7.62
N ASN A 188 16.46 3.48 7.80
CA ASN A 188 15.92 2.35 8.54
C ASN A 188 15.86 2.61 10.06
N SER A 189 14.63 2.72 10.57
CA SER A 189 14.37 2.99 11.99
C SER A 189 14.57 1.77 12.90
N ASN A 190 14.73 0.55 12.35
CA ASN A 190 14.92 -0.68 13.14
C ASN A 190 16.38 -0.89 13.59
N LEU A 191 17.33 -0.17 13.00
CA LEU A 191 18.71 -0.21 13.45
C LEU A 191 18.85 0.41 14.86
N PRO A 192 19.76 -0.10 15.72
CA PRO A 192 19.95 0.38 17.08
C PRO A 192 20.78 1.68 17.12
N TRP A 193 20.27 2.74 16.49
CA TRP A 193 20.97 4.01 16.26
C TRP A 193 21.53 4.62 17.53
N LYS A 194 20.75 4.61 18.61
CA LYS A 194 21.11 5.20 19.90
C LYS A 194 21.96 4.25 20.74
N GLU A 195 21.55 2.99 20.85
CA GLU A 195 22.21 1.99 21.70
C GLU A 195 23.63 1.68 21.23
N LYS A 196 23.89 1.79 19.92
CA LYS A 196 25.20 1.53 19.30
C LYS A 196 25.92 2.79 18.81
N ASP A 197 25.37 3.97 19.10
CA ASP A 197 25.94 5.27 18.68
C ASP A 197 26.31 5.29 17.18
N LEU A 198 25.36 4.84 16.34
CA LEU A 198 25.61 4.62 14.92
C LEU A 198 25.87 5.94 14.17
N LEU A 199 25.29 7.06 14.63
CA LEU A 199 25.55 8.38 14.07
C LEU A 199 27.03 8.77 14.18
N THR A 200 27.65 8.54 15.33
CA THR A 200 29.07 8.80 15.52
C THR A 200 29.92 7.77 14.78
N ARG A 201 29.52 6.50 14.83
CA ARG A 201 30.25 5.39 14.22
C ARG A 201 30.36 5.51 12.70
N TRP A 202 29.32 6.00 12.03
CA TRP A 202 29.25 6.11 10.57
C TRP A 202 29.30 7.55 10.06
N LYS A 203 29.65 8.52 10.91
CA LYS A 203 29.57 9.97 10.64
C LYS A 203 30.08 10.44 9.26
N ASP A 204 31.08 9.77 8.70
CA ASP A 204 31.75 10.16 7.46
C ASP A 204 31.07 9.58 6.20
N ILE A 205 30.12 8.66 6.38
CA ILE A 205 29.43 7.93 5.30
C ILE A 205 27.90 8.02 5.41
N LEU A 206 27.35 8.80 6.35
CA LEU A 206 25.90 8.94 6.51
C LEU A 206 25.26 9.73 5.36
N ASP A 207 24.11 9.25 4.91
CA ASP A 207 23.23 9.97 4.00
C ASP A 207 22.14 10.72 4.79
N TRP A 208 22.24 12.05 4.83
CA TRP A 208 21.30 12.89 5.56
C TRP A 208 19.92 12.97 4.89
N ARG A 209 19.79 12.64 3.60
CA ARG A 209 18.49 12.47 2.94
C ARG A 209 17.78 11.22 3.48
N GLY A 210 18.48 10.10 3.65
CA GLY A 210 17.97 8.90 4.29
C GLY A 210 17.61 9.14 5.76
N LEU A 211 18.48 9.81 6.53
CA LEU A 211 18.19 10.14 7.94
C LEU A 211 16.93 11.00 8.12
N ALA A 212 16.56 11.82 7.13
CA ALA A 212 15.31 12.59 7.17
C ALA A 212 14.05 11.70 7.24
N GLY A 213 14.10 10.49 6.67
CA GLY A 213 13.01 9.51 6.73
C GLY A 213 13.06 8.61 7.97
N ASN A 214 14.09 8.73 8.80
CA ASN A 214 14.29 7.87 9.97
C ASN A 214 13.49 8.38 11.18
N THR A 215 12.25 7.92 11.30
CA THR A 215 11.34 8.33 12.38
C THR A 215 11.90 8.10 13.80
N ALA A 216 12.69 7.04 14.01
CA ALA A 216 13.21 6.71 15.35
C ALA A 216 14.15 7.78 15.93
N LEU A 217 14.88 8.50 15.07
CA LEU A 217 15.79 9.57 15.49
C LEU A 217 15.05 10.83 15.97
N PHE A 218 13.86 11.10 15.44
CA PHE A 218 13.06 12.28 15.79
C PHE A 218 12.22 12.11 17.07
N ASN A 219 12.29 10.94 17.71
CA ASN A 219 11.79 10.76 19.07
C ASN A 219 12.51 11.65 20.09
N ASP A 220 13.72 12.13 19.78
CA ASP A 220 14.34 13.26 20.48
C ASP A 220 13.91 14.58 19.82
N PRO A 221 13.09 15.43 20.49
CA PRO A 221 12.63 16.70 19.93
C PRO A 221 13.77 17.66 19.55
N GLN A 222 14.95 17.49 20.13
CA GLN A 222 16.12 18.31 19.82
C GLN A 222 16.88 17.83 18.59
N PHE A 223 16.66 16.60 18.12
CA PHE A 223 17.43 16.03 17.01
C PHE A 223 17.30 16.86 15.73
N PHE A 224 16.10 17.33 15.41
CA PHE A 224 15.88 18.21 14.26
C PHE A 224 16.68 19.51 14.40
N GLU A 225 16.53 20.22 15.53
CA GLU A 225 17.18 21.51 15.75
C GLU A 225 18.70 21.41 15.85
N ASN A 226 19.21 20.37 16.52
CA ASN A 226 20.65 20.15 16.70
C ASN A 226 21.39 19.88 15.38
N ASN A 227 20.67 19.48 14.33
CA ASN A 227 21.21 19.16 13.02
C ASN A 227 20.64 20.07 11.92
N LEU A 228 20.14 21.25 12.28
CA LEU A 228 19.47 22.17 11.35
C LEU A 228 20.34 22.54 10.13
N ASP A 229 21.64 22.69 10.32
CA ASP A 229 22.58 22.94 9.24
C ASP A 229 22.60 21.82 8.20
N LYS A 230 22.43 20.56 8.63
CA LYS A 230 22.43 19.39 7.74
C LYS A 230 21.15 19.30 6.92
N TRP A 231 20.02 19.72 7.48
CA TRP A 231 18.73 19.75 6.77
C TRP A 231 18.67 20.87 5.72
N LEU A 232 19.25 22.02 6.05
CA LEU A 232 19.16 23.21 5.20
C LEU A 232 20.18 23.25 4.06
N ASN A 233 21.26 22.49 4.14
CA ASN A 233 22.36 22.51 3.18
C ASN A 233 22.50 21.21 2.37
N GLY A 234 23.26 21.31 1.27
CA GLY A 234 23.59 20.20 0.37
C GLY A 234 22.79 20.22 -0.94
N PRO A 235 23.15 19.33 -1.90
CA PRO A 235 22.54 19.31 -3.22
C PRO A 235 21.10 18.76 -3.20
N ASP A 236 20.77 17.90 -2.24
CA ASP A 236 19.47 17.26 -2.14
C ASP A 236 18.52 18.01 -1.20
N ASP A 237 17.29 18.25 -1.67
CA ASP A 237 16.24 18.78 -0.81
C ASP A 237 15.70 17.70 0.12
N LYS A 238 16.08 17.82 1.40
CA LYS A 238 15.68 16.88 2.46
C LYS A 238 14.25 17.13 2.91
N PHE A 239 13.71 18.32 2.66
CA PHE A 239 12.35 18.66 3.06
C PHE A 239 11.31 17.83 2.34
N GLU A 240 11.61 17.36 1.13
CA GLU A 240 10.77 16.41 0.39
C GLU A 240 10.55 15.09 1.17
N ILE A 241 11.56 14.62 1.90
CA ILE A 241 11.48 13.41 2.74
C ILE A 241 10.96 13.75 4.13
N LEU A 242 11.40 14.87 4.72
CA LEU A 242 10.91 15.34 6.03
C LEU A 242 9.40 15.58 6.00
N SER A 243 8.83 16.03 4.88
CA SER A 243 7.38 16.22 4.69
C SER A 243 6.58 14.93 4.86
N GLY A 244 7.23 13.76 4.72
CA GLY A 244 6.65 12.44 4.97
C GLY A 244 6.87 11.91 6.39
N ASN A 245 7.58 12.63 7.26
CA ASN A 245 8.02 12.12 8.55
C ASN A 245 7.02 12.45 9.66
N GLN A 246 6.24 11.44 10.05
CA GLN A 246 5.23 11.54 11.12
C GLN A 246 5.80 11.87 12.52
N ALA A 247 7.10 11.65 12.76
CA ALA A 247 7.72 11.89 14.07
C ALA A 247 8.15 13.35 14.27
N LEU A 248 8.00 14.21 13.25
CA LEU A 248 8.24 15.64 13.39
C LEU A 248 7.16 16.32 14.24
N PRO A 249 7.49 17.45 14.90
CA PRO A 249 6.57 18.18 15.77
C PRO A 249 5.58 19.04 14.97
N TRP A 250 4.76 18.40 14.13
CA TRP A 250 3.80 19.07 13.25
C TRP A 250 2.87 20.00 14.02
N SER A 251 2.90 21.28 13.65
CA SER A 251 2.09 22.36 14.20
C SER A 251 2.01 23.47 13.16
N ILE A 252 1.04 24.38 13.30
CA ILE A 252 0.96 25.56 12.43
C ILE A 252 2.28 26.35 12.49
N GLN A 253 2.85 26.57 13.69
CA GLN A 253 4.11 27.31 13.83
C GLN A 253 5.29 26.61 13.16
N PHE A 254 5.35 25.27 13.23
CA PHE A 254 6.41 24.49 12.60
C PHE A 254 6.29 24.52 11.06
N LEU A 255 5.07 24.43 10.54
CA LEU A 255 4.79 24.56 9.10
C LEU A 255 5.17 25.95 8.58
N GLU A 256 4.74 27.01 9.28
CA GLU A 256 5.05 28.41 8.92
C GLU A 256 6.56 28.68 8.85
N ARG A 257 7.35 28.14 9.79
CA ARG A 257 8.80 28.38 9.84
C ARG A 257 9.53 27.96 8.56
N PHE A 258 9.02 26.95 7.85
CA PHE A 258 9.64 26.39 6.65
C PHE A 258 8.64 26.26 5.49
N GLU A 259 7.66 27.16 5.43
CA GLU A 259 6.52 27.09 4.49
C GLU A 259 6.92 26.82 3.04
N ASN A 260 7.96 27.50 2.56
CA ASN A 260 8.46 27.41 1.19
C ASN A 260 9.35 26.19 0.91
N ARG A 261 9.56 25.33 1.90
CA ARG A 261 10.42 24.15 1.79
C ARG A 261 9.63 22.85 1.85
N TRP A 262 8.46 22.87 2.46
CA TRP A 262 7.63 21.67 2.56
C TRP A 262 7.09 21.23 1.20
N ASP A 263 7.01 19.92 1.03
CA ASP A 263 6.32 19.27 -0.07
C ASP A 263 4.84 19.20 0.28
N TRP A 264 4.08 20.18 -0.20
CA TRP A 264 2.66 20.31 0.11
C TRP A 264 1.79 19.24 -0.56
N GLU A 265 2.23 18.68 -1.68
CA GLU A 265 1.55 17.54 -2.32
C GLU A 265 1.57 16.33 -1.39
N LYS A 266 2.74 15.99 -0.82
CA LYS A 266 2.87 14.91 0.16
C LYS A 266 2.07 15.24 1.43
N LEU A 267 2.22 16.45 1.98
CA LEU A 267 1.52 16.83 3.21
C LEU A 267 0.00 16.74 3.08
N SER A 268 -0.57 17.05 1.90
CA SER A 268 -2.03 16.99 1.64
C SER A 268 -2.62 15.60 1.87
N GLN A 269 -1.82 14.56 1.66
CA GLN A 269 -2.23 13.15 1.76
C GLN A 269 -1.93 12.53 3.13
N CYS A 270 -1.24 13.25 4.02
CA CYS A 270 -0.75 12.71 5.28
C CYS A 270 -1.87 12.59 6.32
N SER A 271 -1.92 11.46 7.03
CA SER A 271 -2.92 11.19 8.09
C SER A 271 -2.50 11.71 9.46
N TYR A 272 -1.20 11.95 9.68
CA TYR A 272 -0.62 12.33 10.98
C TYR A 272 -0.60 13.84 11.24
N LEU A 273 -1.00 14.66 10.26
CA LEU A 273 -1.11 16.10 10.48
C LEU A 273 -2.30 16.40 11.41
N PRO A 274 -2.21 17.45 12.24
CA PRO A 274 -3.29 17.88 13.12
C PRO A 274 -4.39 18.60 12.32
N TRP A 275 -5.08 17.87 11.44
CA TRP A 275 -6.11 18.39 10.56
C TRP A 275 -7.19 19.13 11.34
N SER A 276 -7.40 20.38 10.96
CA SER A 276 -8.42 21.26 11.51
C SER A 276 -8.83 22.29 10.46
N ALA A 277 -10.02 22.87 10.60
CA ALA A 277 -10.44 23.96 9.71
C ALA A 277 -9.45 25.14 9.75
N GLU A 278 -8.85 25.41 10.92
CA GLU A 278 -7.82 26.45 11.08
C GLU A 278 -6.57 26.14 10.25
N LEU A 279 -6.04 24.91 10.34
CA LEU A 279 -4.89 24.48 9.55
C LEU A 279 -5.15 24.57 8.04
N ILE A 280 -6.34 24.13 7.61
CA ILE A 280 -6.74 24.14 6.20
C ILE A 280 -6.89 25.57 5.69
N ASP A 281 -7.55 26.44 6.45
CA ASP A 281 -7.74 27.84 6.08
C ASP A 281 -6.42 28.61 6.03
N ARG A 282 -5.50 28.32 6.97
CA ARG A 282 -4.20 28.99 7.08
C ARG A 282 -3.34 28.79 5.83
N PHE A 283 -3.33 27.58 5.29
CA PHE A 283 -2.51 27.19 4.14
C PHE A 283 -3.35 26.81 2.90
N ALA A 284 -4.52 27.41 2.75
CA ALA A 284 -5.51 27.04 1.72
C ALA A 284 -4.97 27.09 0.28
N THR A 285 -3.94 27.89 0.03
CA THR A 285 -3.27 28.05 -1.27
C THR A 285 -2.14 27.05 -1.50
N ASN A 286 -1.65 26.42 -0.44
CA ASN A 286 -0.52 25.49 -0.51
C ASN A 286 -1.03 24.04 -0.64
N TRP A 287 -2.19 23.74 -0.06
CA TRP A 287 -2.78 22.41 -0.15
C TRP A 287 -3.15 22.02 -1.57
N GLU A 288 -2.81 20.77 -1.93
CA GLU A 288 -3.30 20.11 -3.12
C GLU A 288 -4.69 19.56 -2.85
N TRP A 289 -5.70 20.11 -3.51
CA TRP A 289 -7.10 19.75 -3.24
C TRP A 289 -7.52 18.43 -3.92
N GLY A 290 -6.78 18.02 -4.96
CA GLY A 290 -7.11 16.89 -5.81
C GLY A 290 -8.18 17.25 -6.85
N GLY A 291 -8.40 16.36 -7.80
CA GLY A 291 -9.36 16.57 -8.88
C GLY A 291 -8.97 15.93 -10.19
N LYS A 292 -9.88 15.95 -11.16
CA LYS A 292 -9.59 15.57 -12.54
C LYS A 292 -8.45 16.42 -13.10
N CYS A 293 -7.35 15.77 -13.47
CA CYS A 293 -6.27 16.42 -14.21
C CYS A 293 -6.77 16.60 -15.65
N ASP A 294 -7.00 17.83 -16.07
CA ASP A 294 -7.06 18.12 -17.50
C ASP A 294 -5.68 17.77 -18.08
N GLY A 295 -5.64 16.77 -18.96
CA GLY A 295 -4.42 16.10 -19.38
C GLY A 295 -3.27 17.06 -19.68
N TYR A 296 -2.08 16.75 -19.14
CA TYR A 296 -0.86 17.52 -19.40
C TYR A 296 -0.67 17.71 -20.90
N ILE A 297 -0.55 18.97 -21.32
CA ILE A 297 0.07 19.30 -22.61
C ILE A 297 1.55 19.01 -22.41
N THR A 298 2.07 17.93 -23.01
CA THR A 298 3.52 17.74 -23.05
C THR A 298 4.06 18.61 -24.18
N GLU A 299 4.90 19.59 -23.85
CA GLU A 299 5.66 20.37 -24.81
C GLU A 299 6.98 19.61 -25.12
N ASP A 300 7.38 19.52 -26.39
CA ASP A 300 8.72 19.07 -26.75
C ASP A 300 9.78 20.13 -26.40
N GLU A 301 11.07 19.79 -26.57
CA GLU A 301 12.19 20.70 -26.28
C GLU A 301 12.15 22.01 -27.12
N ASP A 302 11.34 22.04 -28.18
CA ASP A 302 11.12 23.19 -29.06
C ASP A 302 9.83 23.97 -28.74
N GLY A 303 9.10 23.58 -27.68
CA GLY A 303 7.86 24.22 -27.23
C GLY A 303 6.62 23.85 -28.07
N ASN A 304 6.68 22.80 -28.88
CA ASN A 304 5.51 22.32 -29.61
C ASN A 304 4.68 21.39 -28.73
N GLN A 305 3.36 21.60 -28.77
CA GLN A 305 2.40 20.73 -28.10
C GLN A 305 2.39 19.35 -28.78
N LEU A 306 2.77 18.30 -28.04
CA LEU A 306 2.67 16.93 -28.53
C LEU A 306 1.23 16.42 -28.35
N PRO A 307 0.68 15.69 -29.34
CA PRO A 307 -0.58 14.97 -29.15
C PRO A 307 -0.38 13.89 -28.08
N VAL A 308 -1.18 13.94 -27.01
CA VAL A 308 -1.15 12.98 -25.90
C VAL A 308 -1.37 11.57 -26.46
N PRO A 309 -0.43 10.61 -26.31
CA PRO A 309 -0.54 9.31 -26.98
C PRO A 309 -1.65 8.39 -26.45
N ILE A 310 -2.42 8.80 -25.44
CA ILE A 310 -3.47 7.99 -24.82
C ILE A 310 -4.57 8.97 -24.36
N PRO A 311 -5.87 8.72 -24.59
CA PRO A 311 -6.91 9.45 -23.88
C PRO A 311 -6.79 9.09 -22.40
N ILE A 312 -6.05 9.89 -21.61
CA ILE A 312 -5.97 9.71 -20.16
C ILE A 312 -7.29 10.21 -19.56
N SER A 313 -8.34 9.43 -19.78
CA SER A 313 -9.71 9.78 -19.36
C SER A 313 -9.93 9.70 -17.85
N ASN A 314 -8.93 9.30 -17.07
CA ASN A 314 -9.03 9.08 -15.61
C ASN A 314 -7.73 9.43 -14.84
N CYS A 315 -7.01 10.51 -15.18
CA CYS A 315 -5.96 10.99 -14.28
C CYS A 315 -6.59 11.88 -13.22
N TYR A 316 -6.61 11.41 -11.98
CA TYR A 316 -7.08 12.17 -10.82
C TYR A 316 -5.89 12.47 -9.90
N SER A 317 -5.69 13.73 -9.54
CA SER A 317 -4.81 14.10 -8.43
C SER A 317 -5.51 13.73 -7.12
N THR A 318 -4.80 12.99 -6.26
CA THR A 318 -5.34 12.43 -5.02
C THR A 318 -5.61 13.50 -3.96
N GLY A 319 -4.64 14.40 -3.72
CA GLY A 319 -4.80 15.59 -2.88
C GLY A 319 -5.53 15.37 -1.54
N ILE A 320 -6.20 16.43 -1.06
CA ILE A 320 -7.05 16.42 0.14
C ILE A 320 -8.34 15.63 -0.10
N VAL A 321 -8.93 15.63 -1.30
CA VAL A 321 -10.24 15.01 -1.58
C VAL A 321 -10.27 13.49 -1.30
N THR A 322 -9.16 12.79 -1.48
CA THR A 322 -9.08 11.35 -1.19
C THR A 322 -8.64 11.04 0.24
N ASN A 323 -8.27 12.03 1.06
CA ASN A 323 -7.75 11.80 2.40
C ASN A 323 -8.88 11.41 3.38
N PRO A 324 -8.93 10.16 3.89
CA PRO A 324 -10.05 9.71 4.73
C PRO A 324 -10.00 10.30 6.16
N HIS A 325 -8.87 10.89 6.57
CA HIS A 325 -8.64 11.40 7.91
C HIS A 325 -9.12 12.83 8.13
N LEU A 326 -9.55 13.51 7.08
CA LEU A 326 -10.14 14.84 7.18
C LEU A 326 -11.45 14.84 7.99
N PRO A 327 -11.84 16.01 8.52
CA PRO A 327 -13.09 16.19 9.25
C PRO A 327 -14.29 16.24 8.29
N TRP A 328 -14.51 15.15 7.53
CA TRP A 328 -15.61 14.99 6.61
C TRP A 328 -16.96 15.19 7.32
N THR A 329 -17.60 16.31 7.01
CA THR A 329 -18.92 16.73 7.49
C THR A 329 -19.65 17.45 6.36
N ILE A 330 -20.99 17.57 6.45
CA ILE A 330 -21.76 18.37 5.48
C ILE A 330 -21.23 19.80 5.42
N ASP A 331 -21.00 20.42 6.58
CA ASP A 331 -20.49 21.79 6.66
C ASP A 331 -19.11 21.94 6.03
N PHE A 332 -18.22 20.94 6.20
CA PHE A 332 -16.91 20.92 5.56
C PHE A 332 -17.04 20.86 4.02
N ILE A 333 -17.83 19.93 3.50
CA ILE A 333 -18.03 19.77 2.06
C ILE A 333 -18.64 21.05 1.48
N LEU A 334 -19.67 21.63 2.12
CA LEU A 334 -20.29 22.87 1.67
C LEU A 334 -19.33 24.05 1.70
N LYS A 335 -18.48 24.15 2.73
CA LYS A 335 -17.47 25.21 2.85
C LYS A 335 -16.44 25.13 1.71
N TYR A 336 -16.00 23.93 1.34
CA TYR A 336 -14.94 23.72 0.35
C TYR A 336 -15.43 23.16 -1.00
N GLN A 337 -16.74 23.20 -1.27
CA GLN A 337 -17.36 22.58 -2.45
C GLN A 337 -16.78 23.03 -3.79
N TYR A 338 -16.27 24.26 -3.88
CA TYR A 338 -15.66 24.80 -5.11
C TYR A 338 -14.20 24.40 -5.31
N ARG A 339 -13.62 23.69 -4.34
CA ARG A 339 -12.26 23.16 -4.38
C ARG A 339 -12.22 21.64 -4.43
N LEU A 340 -13.31 20.97 -4.07
CA LEU A 340 -13.41 19.51 -4.03
C LEU A 340 -14.01 18.96 -5.32
N ASP A 341 -13.44 17.86 -5.80
CA ASP A 341 -14.00 17.05 -6.88
C ASP A 341 -15.07 16.10 -6.31
N LEU A 342 -16.31 16.27 -6.75
CA LEU A 342 -17.44 15.52 -6.23
C LEU A 342 -17.46 14.05 -6.69
N ASP A 343 -16.86 13.74 -7.84
CA ASP A 343 -16.85 12.37 -8.37
C ASP A 343 -15.90 11.49 -7.53
N GLN A 344 -14.73 12.04 -7.15
CA GLN A 344 -13.78 11.34 -6.28
C GLN A 344 -14.29 11.14 -4.85
N LEU A 345 -15.15 12.04 -4.35
CA LEU A 345 -15.78 11.86 -3.04
C LEU A 345 -16.61 10.57 -2.97
N ALA A 346 -17.16 10.10 -4.10
CA ALA A 346 -17.95 8.87 -4.15
C ALA A 346 -17.10 7.59 -3.98
N GLU A 347 -15.78 7.66 -4.11
CA GLU A 347 -14.89 6.51 -3.92
C GLU A 347 -14.17 6.57 -2.56
N ASN A 348 -14.33 7.67 -1.81
CA ASN A 348 -13.67 7.88 -0.52
C ASN A 348 -14.36 7.07 0.60
N GLU A 349 -13.66 6.08 1.15
CA GLU A 349 -14.14 5.24 2.26
C GLU A 349 -14.49 6.08 3.51
N GLY A 350 -13.70 7.11 3.82
CA GLY A 350 -13.95 8.00 4.96
C GLY A 350 -15.27 8.76 4.82
N VAL A 351 -15.65 9.13 3.59
CA VAL A 351 -16.96 9.74 3.28
C VAL A 351 -18.06 8.71 3.45
N TRP A 352 -17.92 7.49 2.90
CA TRP A 352 -18.91 6.41 3.11
C TRP A 352 -19.15 6.15 4.60
N GLU A 353 -18.08 5.92 5.37
CA GLU A 353 -18.13 5.55 6.79
C GLU A 353 -18.69 6.67 7.67
N LYS A 354 -18.26 7.92 7.48
CA LYS A 354 -18.66 9.06 8.33
C LYS A 354 -20.01 9.65 7.93
N MET A 355 -20.39 9.60 6.65
CA MET A 355 -21.55 10.35 6.13
C MET A 355 -22.69 9.48 5.64
N PHE A 356 -22.44 8.41 4.87
CA PHE A 356 -23.52 7.66 4.22
C PHE A 356 -23.99 6.45 5.04
N LYS A 357 -23.06 5.69 5.59
CA LYS A 357 -23.32 4.48 6.39
C LYS A 357 -24.35 4.70 7.50
N PRO A 358 -24.37 5.83 8.25
CA PRO A 358 -25.38 6.06 9.28
C PRO A 358 -26.82 6.18 8.77
N PHE A 359 -27.02 6.49 7.48
CA PHE A 359 -28.34 6.69 6.88
C PHE A 359 -28.72 5.58 5.89
N TRP A 360 -27.82 4.63 5.61
CA TRP A 360 -28.06 3.55 4.66
C TRP A 360 -28.94 2.45 5.30
N ASP A 361 -30.20 2.33 4.86
CA ASP A 361 -31.16 1.35 5.37
C ASP A 361 -31.80 0.50 4.24
N LYS A 362 -32.64 -0.48 4.64
CA LYS A 362 -33.35 -1.37 3.70
C LYS A 362 -34.28 -0.61 2.76
N ASN A 363 -34.84 0.53 3.18
CA ASN A 363 -35.75 1.31 2.35
C ASN A 363 -35.02 1.92 1.16
N LEU A 364 -33.78 2.38 1.36
CA LEU A 364 -32.92 2.87 0.28
C LEU A 364 -32.51 1.77 -0.69
N LEU A 365 -32.27 0.55 -0.20
CA LEU A 365 -31.96 -0.61 -1.06
C LEU A 365 -33.13 -0.98 -1.98
N ASP A 366 -34.37 -0.92 -1.47
CA ASP A 366 -35.59 -1.20 -2.23
C ASP A 366 -35.90 -0.13 -3.32
N MET A 367 -35.22 1.04 -3.29
CA MET A 367 -35.35 2.10 -4.29
C MET A 367 -34.40 1.94 -5.51
N MET A 368 -33.51 0.94 -5.48
CA MET A 368 -32.63 0.53 -6.60
C MET A 368 -33.33 -0.50 -7.50
#